data_AF-A0A6P0Y337-F1
#
_entry.id   AF-A0A6P0Y337-F1
#
_cell.length_a   1.000
_cell.length_b   1.000
_cell.length_c   1.000
_cell.angle_alpha   90.00
_cell.angle_beta   90.00
_cell.angle_gamma   90.00
#
_symmetry.space_group_name_H-M   'P 1'
#
loop_
_entity.id
_entity.type
_entity.pdbx_description
1 polymer ?
#
loop_
_entity_poly.entity_id
_entity_poly.type
_entity_poly.pdbx_seq_one_letter_code
_entity_poly.pdbx_strand_id
1 'polypeptide(L)' 'LERVIRDKGNQMKLGVDDQEWELLRQVQESQEVKGDREYQILVGTRLVYEYRDSQGSWFQVNPILAELGNLI' A
#
# COMPACT_ATOMS: atom_id res chain seq x y z
N LEU A 1 -6.85 21.09 -5.84
CA LEU A 1 -7.00 19.72 -5.31
C LEU A 1 -5.76 18.88 -5.60
N GLU A 2 -5.29 18.84 -6.86
CA GLU A 2 -4.12 18.06 -7.29
C GLU A 2 -2.83 18.31 -6.49
N ARG A 3 -2.52 19.57 -6.16
CA ARG A 3 -1.33 19.90 -5.34
C ARG A 3 -1.35 19.21 -3.97
N VAL A 4 -2.51 19.15 -3.31
CA VAL A 4 -2.65 18.55 -1.97
C VAL A 4 -2.47 17.03 -2.04
N ILE A 5 -3.02 16.40 -3.08
CA ILE A 5 -2.87 14.96 -3.33
C ILE A 5 -1.39 14.62 -3.57
N ARG A 6 -0.71 15.43 -4.38
CA ARG A 6 0.71 15.26 -4.69
C ARG A 6 1.61 15.47 -3.47
N ASP A 7 1.37 16.53 -2.69
CA ASP A 7 2.15 16.78 -1.47
C ASP A 7 1.97 15.65 -0.46
N LYS A 8 0.74 15.13 -0.32
CA LYS A 8 0.47 13.96 0.51
C LYS A 8 1.19 12.71 0.00
N GLY A 9 1.19 12.47 -1.31
CA GLY A 9 1.92 11.35 -1.91
C GLY A 9 3.43 11.43 -1.69
N ASN A 10 4.01 12.61 -1.85
CA ASN A 10 5.43 12.85 -1.58
C ASN A 10 5.78 12.60 -0.10
N GLN A 11 4.93 13.05 0.83
CA GLN A 11 5.12 12.78 2.25
C GLN A 11 5.04 11.28 2.57
N MET A 12 4.10 10.55 1.95
CA MET A 12 4.02 9.10 2.11
C MET A 12 5.27 8.44 1.58
N LYS A 13 5.73 8.78 0.36
CA LYS A 13 6.94 8.21 -0.24
C LYS A 13 8.20 8.39 0.63
N LEU A 14 8.37 9.55 1.27
CA LEU A 14 9.49 9.80 2.17
C LEU A 14 9.46 8.96 3.45
N GLY A 15 8.26 8.47 3.83
CA GLY A 15 8.07 7.65 5.01
C GLY A 15 8.06 6.14 4.75
N VAL A 16 8.19 5.69 3.49
CA VAL A 16 8.24 4.27 3.13
C VAL A 16 9.69 3.85 2.91
N ASP A 17 10.17 2.90 3.70
CA ASP A 17 11.52 2.33 3.57
C ASP A 17 11.62 1.25 2.49
N ASP A 18 12.84 0.79 2.18
CA ASP A 18 13.10 -0.20 1.13
C ASP A 18 12.41 -1.56 1.41
N GLN A 19 12.28 -1.94 2.68
CA GLN A 19 11.63 -3.18 3.07
C GLN A 19 10.11 -3.07 2.85
N GLU A 20 9.52 -1.93 3.21
CA GLU A 20 8.11 -1.64 2.97
C GLU A 20 7.80 -1.58 1.47
N TRP A 21 8.69 -1.00 0.65
CA TRP A 21 8.55 -1.03 -0.82
C TRP A 21 8.55 -2.44 -1.38
N GLU A 22 9.35 -3.33 -0.82
CA GLU A 22 9.36 -4.74 -1.22
C GLU A 22 8.07 -5.45 -0.84
N LEU A 23 7.55 -5.19 0.36
CA LEU A 23 6.24 -5.69 0.77
C LEU A 23 5.12 -5.18 -0.14
N LEU A 24 5.16 -3.92 -0.56
CA LEU A 24 4.17 -3.37 -1.50
C LEU A 24 4.20 -4.05 -2.86
N ARG A 25 5.38 -4.40 -3.38
CA ARG A 25 5.50 -5.20 -4.62
C ARG A 25 4.86 -6.58 -4.46
N GLN A 26 5.13 -7.26 -3.35
CA GLN A 26 4.53 -8.57 -3.07
C GLN A 26 3.01 -8.50 -2.96
N VAL A 27 2.46 -7.46 -2.32
CA VAL A 27 1.01 -7.24 -2.25
C VAL A 27 0.43 -6.96 -3.62
N GLN A 28 1.10 -6.17 -4.47
CA GLN A 28 0.63 -5.88 -5.82
C GLN A 28 0.50 -7.15 -6.67
N GLU A 29 1.43 -8.09 -6.53
CA GLU A 29 1.42 -9.36 -7.27
C GLU A 29 0.45 -10.39 -6.70
N SER A 30 0.43 -10.55 -5.36
CA SER A 30 -0.34 -11.62 -4.70
C SER A 30 -1.74 -11.22 -4.28
N GLN A 31 -2.00 -9.92 -4.09
CA GLN A 31 -3.19 -9.38 -3.42
C GLN A 31 -3.38 -9.90 -1.99
N GLU A 32 -2.33 -10.41 -1.36
CA GLU A 32 -2.33 -10.97 -0.01
C GLU A 32 -1.41 -10.17 0.91
N VAL A 33 -1.80 -10.03 2.18
CA VAL A 33 -0.91 -9.60 3.27
C VAL A 33 -0.82 -10.74 4.27
N LYS A 34 0.38 -11.25 4.50
CA LYS A 34 0.63 -12.43 5.35
C LYS A 34 1.35 -12.02 6.62
N GLY A 35 0.78 -12.39 7.76
CA GLY A 35 1.36 -12.14 9.08
C GLY A 35 0.82 -10.87 9.74
N ASP A 36 0.72 -10.92 11.07
CA ASP A 36 0.17 -9.82 11.87
C ASP A 36 1.05 -8.56 11.80
N ARG A 37 2.37 -8.75 11.70
CA ARG A 37 3.33 -7.64 11.62
C ARG A 37 3.15 -6.89 10.31
N GLU A 38 3.11 -7.60 9.20
CA GLU A 38 2.93 -7.05 7.85
C GLU A 38 1.57 -6.37 7.73
N TYR A 39 0.53 -6.95 8.33
CA TYR A 39 -0.78 -6.32 8.41
C TYR A 39 -0.74 -4.97 9.16
N GLN A 40 -0.12 -4.93 10.34
CA GLN A 40 0.00 -3.68 11.10
C GLN A 40 0.83 -2.63 10.37
N ILE A 41 1.93 -3.03 9.73
CA ILE A 41 2.78 -2.12 8.94
C ILE A 41 2.00 -1.59 7.74
N LEU A 42 1.45 -2.46 6.89
CA LEU A 42 0.90 -2.06 5.59
C LEU A 42 -0.51 -1.47 5.68
N VAL A 43 -1.39 -2.10 6.45
CA VAL A 43 -2.79 -1.67 6.57
C VAL A 43 -2.91 -0.60 7.66
N GLY A 44 -2.23 -0.78 8.80
CA GLY A 44 -2.27 0.17 9.92
C GLY A 44 -1.75 1.57 9.56
N THR A 45 -0.78 1.66 8.65
CA THR A 45 -0.26 2.95 8.15
C THR A 45 -0.88 3.39 6.81
N ARG A 46 -1.86 2.64 6.29
CA ARG A 46 -2.60 2.91 5.03
C ARG A 46 -1.75 2.91 3.75
N LEU A 47 -0.67 2.13 3.73
CA LEU A 47 0.07 1.85 2.49
C LEU A 47 -0.70 0.86 1.61
N VAL A 48 -1.52 0.01 2.22
CA VAL A 48 -2.38 -0.98 1.58
C VAL A 48 -3.80 -0.83 2.12
N TYR A 49 -4.79 -1.05 1.25
CA TYR A 49 -6.19 -1.16 1.63
C TYR A 49 -6.65 -2.62 1.56
N GLU A 50 -7.38 -3.03 2.59
CA GLU A 50 -8.10 -4.30 2.62
C GLU A 50 -9.51 -4.10 2.07
N TYR A 51 -9.89 -4.92 1.11
CA TYR A 51 -11.23 -5.05 0.57
C TYR A 51 -11.83 -6.37 1.03
N ARG A 52 -13.15 -6.40 1.22
CA ARG A 52 -13.85 -7.59 1.70
C ARG A 52 -15.14 -7.81 0.93
N ASP A 53 -15.41 -9.06 0.61
CA ASP A 53 -16.69 -9.52 0.08
C ASP A 53 -17.09 -10.87 0.70
N SER A 54 -18.10 -11.52 0.09
CA SER A 54 -18.59 -12.82 0.54
C SER A 54 -17.60 -13.98 0.38
N GLN A 55 -16.56 -13.82 -0.44
CA GLN A 55 -15.55 -14.84 -0.75
C GLN A 55 -14.26 -14.66 0.06
N GLY A 56 -14.05 -13.48 0.66
CA GLY A 56 -12.94 -13.24 1.57
C GLY A 56 -12.43 -11.80 1.53
N SER A 57 -11.18 -11.63 1.89
CA SER A 57 -10.47 -10.35 1.84
C SER A 57 -9.34 -10.40 0.82
N TRP A 58 -9.13 -9.31 0.10
CA TRP A 58 -7.94 -9.09 -0.71
C TRP A 58 -7.40 -7.69 -0.47
N PHE A 59 -6.16 -7.49 -0.89
CA PHE A 59 -5.42 -6.28 -0.59
C PHE A 59 -4.99 -5.60 -1.88
N GLN A 60 -5.03 -4.27 -1.90
CA GLN A 60 -4.41 -3.49 -2.97
C GLN A 60 -3.58 -2.36 -2.40
N VAL A 61 -2.47 -2.06 -3.07
CA VAL A 61 -1.61 -0.93 -2.75
C VAL A 61 -2.41 0.37 -2.86
N ASN A 62 -2.18 1.29 -1.93
CA ASN A 62 -2.74 2.63 -2.00
C ASN A 62 -2.41 3.26 -3.36
N PRO A 63 -3.40 3.70 -4.16
CA PRO A 63 -3.17 4.16 -5.54
C PRO A 63 -2.11 5.25 -5.67
N ILE A 64 -2.00 6.13 -4.68
CA ILE A 64 -0.99 7.19 -4.66
C ILE A 64 0.42 6.59 -4.61
N LEU A 65 0.62 5.54 -3.81
CA LEU A 65 1.91 4.84 -3.73
C LEU A 65 2.15 3.97 -4.96
N ALA A 66 1.10 3.37 -5.51
CA ALA A 66 1.19 2.56 -6.72
C ALA A 66 1.71 3.40 -7.90
N GLU A 67 1.17 4.61 -8.08
CA GLU A 67 1.64 5.56 -9.10
C GLU A 67 3.09 5.99 -8.84
N LEU A 68 3.44 6.33 -7.60
CA LEU A 68 4.78 6.81 -7.23
C LEU A 68 5.89 5.73 -7.27
N GLY A 69 5.51 4.46 -7.12
CA GLY A 69 6.38 3.29 -7.15
C GLY A 69 6.38 2.56 -8.49
N ASN A 70 5.63 3.05 -9.50
CA ASN A 70 5.43 2.39 -10.80
C ASN A 70 4.94 0.94 -10.65
N LEU A 71 3.96 0.73 -9.77
CA LEU A 71 3.36 -0.59 -9.48
C LEU A 71 2.12 -0.90 -10.35
N ILE A 72 1.70 0.06 -11.20
CA ILE A 72 0.52 0.01 -12.07
C ILE A 72 0.87 0.42 -13.50
#